data_AF-A0A835X8Q0-F1
#
_entry.id   AF-A0A835X8Q0-F1
#
_cell.length_a   1.000
_cell.length_b   1.000
_cell.length_c   1.000
_cell.angle_alpha   90.00
_cell.angle_beta   90.00
_cell.angle_gamma   90.00
#
_symmetry.space_group_name_H-M   'P 1'
#
loop_
_entity.id
_entity.type
_entity.pdbx_description
1 polymer ?
#
loop_
_entity_poly.entity_id
_entity_poly.type
_entity_poly.pdbx_seq_one_letter_code
_entity_poly.pdbx_strand_id
1 'polypeptide(L)'
;MFYLAELDMNEMEMYRDSPAKLIKFLNTASNRLTAKLNPAWKGDPIHVDLRYHPGNIMSVVISDVHKDGTITNTGLLSRRAEGFKWTFSFIVNFAAETQRAELKEAILLLDEPARNLHPTQAFGISDLLKELAGSNQVLYATHSPFMIFDYTPGNLLVVELDKRRHLSKIFYDYWNADDKTLTPILYGISRGLVESIVDREIGTNSRPVIIVETMSDCMYLNAFDKFLQDPNISMNPLNVVAAFNKNSVLPLAIFYRNHGYRTFILLDSSDESKQISAQLVANEFSKVQIIFFEREGRALQSIEEYIELDDYLHAVNQTYEIKLRQEDYTNLTRDQIVEKKKSGVLDSLQSIWEEHNDEGWGKFEHEEITR
;
A
#
# COMPACT_ATOMS: atom_id res chain seq x y z
N MET A 1 27.97 11.72 -14.23
CA MET A 1 27.57 13.13 -14.41
C MET A 1 28.04 13.74 -15.73
N PHE A 2 29.35 13.93 -15.98
CA PHE A 2 29.83 14.59 -17.22
C PHE A 2 29.38 13.89 -18.50
N TYR A 3 29.36 12.55 -18.48
CA TYR A 3 28.80 11.76 -19.57
C TYR A 3 27.33 12.10 -19.86
N LEU A 4 26.47 12.16 -18.82
CA LEU A 4 25.07 12.56 -18.99
C LEU A 4 24.92 13.98 -19.50
N ALA A 5 25.73 14.90 -18.99
CA ALA A 5 25.76 16.29 -19.43
C ALA A 5 26.36 16.45 -20.84
N GLU A 6 26.96 15.39 -21.40
CA GLU A 6 27.75 15.42 -22.64
C GLU A 6 28.82 16.52 -22.59
N LEU A 7 29.48 16.62 -21.43
CA LEU A 7 30.52 17.60 -21.16
C LEU A 7 31.89 16.97 -21.44
N ASP A 8 32.52 17.35 -22.55
CA ASP A 8 33.90 16.99 -22.86
C ASP A 8 34.87 17.97 -22.18
N MET A 9 35.75 17.44 -21.34
CA MET A 9 36.74 18.23 -20.59
C MET A 9 37.83 18.83 -21.49
N ASN A 10 38.19 18.15 -22.60
CA ASN A 10 39.18 18.64 -23.54
C ASN A 10 38.62 19.84 -24.32
N GLU A 11 37.37 19.75 -24.80
CA GLU A 11 36.70 20.86 -25.46
C GLU A 11 36.52 22.05 -24.50
N MET A 12 36.18 21.77 -23.23
CA MET A 12 36.05 22.80 -22.20
C MET A 12 37.37 23.59 -22.02
N GLU A 13 38.51 22.90 -22.05
CA GLU A 13 39.83 23.52 -21.91
C GLU A 13 40.15 24.49 -23.06
N MET A 14 39.71 24.18 -24.28
CA MET A 14 39.86 25.08 -25.44
C MET A 14 39.11 26.42 -25.27
N TYR A 15 38.08 26.45 -24.42
CA TYR A 15 37.32 27.66 -24.13
C TYR A 15 37.78 28.40 -22.88
N ARG A 16 38.83 27.92 -22.18
CA ARG A 16 39.31 28.48 -20.90
C ARG A 16 39.58 29.99 -20.97
N ASP A 17 40.19 30.45 -22.07
CA ASP A 17 40.56 31.86 -22.26
C ASP A 17 39.42 32.72 -22.86
N SER A 18 38.24 32.13 -23.07
CA SER A 18 37.07 32.79 -23.66
C SER A 18 35.85 32.69 -22.74
N PRO A 19 35.69 33.58 -21.76
CA PRO A 19 34.65 33.49 -20.74
C PRO A 19 33.24 33.31 -21.29
N ALA A 20 32.86 34.07 -22.32
CA ALA A 20 31.53 33.98 -22.93
C ALA A 20 31.27 32.62 -23.61
N LYS A 21 32.29 32.03 -24.26
CA LYS A 21 32.17 30.70 -24.89
C LYS A 21 32.09 29.61 -23.83
N LEU A 22 32.90 29.70 -22.78
CA LEU A 22 32.89 28.77 -21.65
C LEU A 22 31.55 28.77 -20.92
N ILE A 23 30.99 29.96 -20.62
CA ILE A 23 29.66 30.08 -20.00
C ILE A 23 28.60 29.43 -20.89
N LYS A 24 28.60 29.70 -22.20
CA LYS A 24 27.64 29.10 -23.14
C LYS A 24 27.78 27.57 -23.18
N PHE A 25 29.00 27.06 -23.18
CA PHE A 25 29.30 25.63 -23.17
C PHE A 25 28.77 24.95 -21.90
N LEU A 26 29.09 25.51 -20.73
CA LEU A 26 28.60 25.01 -19.44
C LEU A 26 27.08 25.08 -19.32
N ASN A 27 26.45 26.20 -19.74
CA ASN A 27 24.99 26.31 -19.75
C ASN A 27 24.33 25.24 -20.63
N THR A 28 24.95 24.87 -21.74
CA THR A 28 24.43 23.81 -22.61
C THR A 28 24.50 22.46 -21.90
N ALA A 29 25.61 22.16 -21.23
CA ALA A 29 25.79 20.94 -20.43
C ALA A 29 24.83 20.89 -19.21
N SER A 30 24.67 22.02 -18.51
CA SER A 30 23.71 22.23 -17.42
C SER A 30 22.27 21.90 -17.86
N ASN A 31 21.84 22.43 -19.01
CA ASN A 31 20.50 22.19 -19.56
C ASN A 31 20.30 20.73 -19.97
N ARG A 32 21.31 20.09 -20.58
CA ARG A 32 21.25 18.65 -20.92
C ARG A 32 21.11 17.78 -19.67
N LEU A 33 21.93 18.04 -18.65
CA LEU A 33 21.88 17.31 -17.39
C LEU A 33 20.52 17.51 -16.70
N THR A 34 20.03 18.74 -16.66
CA THR A 34 18.69 19.08 -16.15
C THR A 34 17.59 18.30 -16.87
N ALA A 35 17.62 18.27 -18.21
CA ALA A 35 16.62 17.58 -19.01
C ALA A 35 16.66 16.04 -18.83
N LYS A 36 17.85 15.47 -18.60
CA LYS A 36 17.99 14.02 -18.37
C LYS A 36 17.61 13.59 -16.95
N LEU A 37 17.75 14.47 -15.94
CA LEU A 37 17.45 14.11 -14.55
C LEU A 37 15.97 14.25 -14.19
N ASN A 38 15.30 15.29 -14.68
CA ASN A 38 13.92 15.59 -14.29
C ASN A 38 12.90 14.47 -14.60
N PRO A 39 13.00 13.68 -15.68
CA PRO A 39 12.08 12.57 -15.93
C PRO A 39 12.05 11.53 -14.80
N ALA A 40 13.20 11.27 -14.16
CA ALA A 40 13.32 10.35 -13.03
C ALA A 40 13.19 11.05 -11.66
N TRP A 41 13.07 12.38 -11.66
CA TRP A 41 12.97 13.17 -10.44
C TRP A 41 11.50 13.31 -10.01
N LYS A 42 11.13 12.74 -8.85
CA LYS A 42 9.79 12.94 -8.28
C LYS A 42 9.79 14.08 -7.27
N GLY A 43 8.94 15.07 -7.50
CA GLY A 43 8.82 16.30 -6.71
C GLY A 43 8.77 17.52 -7.62
N ASP A 44 9.07 18.69 -7.06
CA ASP A 44 9.28 19.89 -7.88
C ASP A 44 10.51 19.68 -8.79
N PRO A 45 10.40 20.04 -10.09
CA PRO A 45 11.52 19.97 -11.01
C PRO A 45 12.76 20.70 -10.48
N ILE A 46 13.93 20.17 -10.79
CA ILE A 46 15.20 20.79 -10.42
C ILE A 46 15.86 21.42 -11.65
N HIS A 47 16.55 22.54 -11.43
CA HIS A 47 17.50 23.08 -12.38
C HIS A 47 18.92 22.82 -11.89
N VAL A 48 19.77 22.27 -12.76
CA VAL A 48 21.15 21.93 -12.45
C VAL A 48 22.09 22.85 -13.22
N ASP A 49 22.94 23.56 -12.50
CA ASP A 49 23.89 24.53 -13.04
C ASP A 49 25.35 24.13 -12.70
N LEU A 50 26.12 23.82 -13.74
CA LEU A 50 27.54 23.49 -13.66
C LEU A 50 28.37 24.76 -13.73
N ARG A 51 29.03 25.10 -12.62
CA ARG A 51 29.89 26.29 -12.52
C ARG A 51 31.34 25.90 -12.45
N TYR A 52 32.16 26.46 -13.34
CA TYR A 52 33.60 26.30 -13.29
C TYR A 52 34.25 27.50 -12.61
N HIS A 53 35.08 27.21 -11.60
CA HIS A 53 35.77 28.20 -10.79
C HIS A 53 37.30 28.13 -11.01
N PRO A 54 38.03 29.20 -10.68
CA PRO A 54 39.49 29.17 -10.63
C PRO A 54 40.01 28.01 -9.76
N GLY A 55 41.15 27.43 -10.13
CA GLY A 55 41.71 26.26 -9.45
C GLY A 55 41.14 24.92 -9.93
N ASN A 56 40.51 24.88 -11.10
CA ASN A 56 39.92 23.69 -11.73
C ASN A 56 38.82 23.04 -10.87
N ILE A 57 38.04 23.86 -10.18
CA ILE A 57 36.95 23.40 -9.31
C ILE A 57 35.63 23.52 -10.08
N MET A 58 34.91 22.41 -10.20
CA MET A 58 33.55 22.40 -10.73
C MET A 58 32.54 22.27 -9.59
N SER A 59 31.66 23.26 -9.47
CA SER A 59 30.54 23.26 -8.55
C SER A 59 29.27 22.86 -9.26
N VAL A 60 28.46 22.05 -8.59
CA VAL A 60 27.09 21.74 -9.02
C VAL A 60 26.15 22.57 -8.16
N VAL A 61 25.43 23.49 -8.78
CA VAL A 61 24.40 24.30 -8.14
C VAL A 61 23.04 23.74 -8.53
N ILE A 62 22.16 23.62 -7.56
CA ILE A 62 20.80 23.10 -7.73
C ILE A 62 19.83 24.19 -7.34
N SER A 63 18.77 24.34 -8.12
CA SER A 63 17.61 25.17 -7.80
C SER A 63 16.33 24.35 -7.90
N ASP A 64 15.38 24.62 -7.03
CA ASP A 64 14.05 24.02 -7.08
C ASP A 64 13.15 24.94 -7.94
N VAL A 65 12.42 24.37 -8.89
CA VAL A 65 11.54 25.08 -9.82
C VAL A 65 10.11 24.68 -9.53
N HIS A 66 9.31 25.62 -9.03
CA HIS A 66 7.92 25.39 -8.67
C HIS A 66 7.01 25.43 -9.90
N LYS A 67 5.77 24.91 -9.74
CA LYS A 67 4.76 24.88 -10.81
C LYS A 67 4.41 26.27 -11.35
N ASP A 68 4.52 27.31 -10.54
CA ASP A 68 4.28 28.72 -10.90
C ASP A 68 5.50 29.39 -11.57
N GLY A 69 6.59 28.64 -11.76
CA GLY A 69 7.84 29.12 -12.34
C GLY A 69 8.76 29.83 -11.34
N THR A 70 8.39 29.94 -10.06
CA THR A 70 9.27 30.50 -9.04
C THR A 70 10.45 29.57 -8.79
N ILE A 71 11.62 30.17 -8.50
CA ILE A 71 12.86 29.43 -8.25
C ILE A 71 13.27 29.66 -6.80
N THR A 72 13.46 28.57 -6.05
CA THR A 72 13.89 28.61 -4.64
C THR A 72 15.08 27.70 -4.39
N ASN A 73 15.61 27.73 -3.15
CA ASN A 73 16.64 26.81 -2.66
C ASN A 73 17.87 26.68 -3.57
N THR A 74 18.23 27.78 -4.25
CA THR A 74 19.39 27.83 -5.14
C THR A 74 20.67 27.75 -4.32
N GLY A 75 21.44 26.69 -4.47
CA GLY A 75 22.65 26.48 -3.70
C GLY A 75 23.50 25.30 -4.17
N LEU A 76 24.69 25.16 -3.58
CA LEU A 76 25.58 24.04 -3.87
C LEU A 76 24.92 22.70 -3.50
N LEU A 77 25.08 21.69 -4.35
CA LEU A 77 24.63 20.32 -4.08
C LEU A 77 25.16 19.80 -2.73
N SER A 78 26.39 20.17 -2.36
CA SER A 78 27.01 19.78 -1.09
C SER A 78 26.27 20.28 0.15
N ARG A 79 25.50 21.38 0.02
CA ARG A 79 24.68 21.97 1.09
C ARG A 79 23.26 21.42 1.14
N ARG A 80 22.86 20.55 0.20
CA ARG A 80 21.56 19.90 0.21
C ARG A 80 21.54 18.76 1.24
N ALA A 81 20.33 18.39 1.67
CA ALA A 81 20.10 17.28 2.60
C ALA A 81 20.71 15.97 2.06
N GLU A 82 21.06 15.04 2.96
CA GLU A 82 21.66 13.77 2.58
C GLU A 82 20.78 12.94 1.64
N GLY A 83 19.48 12.89 1.90
CA GLY A 83 18.54 12.22 1.00
C GLY A 83 18.55 12.80 -0.42
N PHE A 84 18.56 14.13 -0.55
CA PHE A 84 18.68 14.78 -1.85
C PHE A 84 19.96 14.38 -2.57
N LYS A 85 21.11 14.43 -1.88
CA LYS A 85 22.42 14.06 -2.45
C LYS A 85 22.44 12.59 -2.89
N TRP A 86 21.85 11.71 -2.09
CA TRP A 86 21.73 10.29 -2.41
C TRP A 86 20.87 10.07 -3.65
N THR A 87 19.66 10.63 -3.72
CA THR A 87 18.76 10.52 -4.89
C THR A 87 19.42 11.08 -6.14
N PHE A 88 20.01 12.27 -6.05
CA PHE A 88 20.71 12.88 -7.16
C PHE A 88 21.86 12.00 -7.67
N SER A 89 22.71 11.50 -6.77
CA SER A 89 23.81 10.60 -7.11
C SER A 89 23.31 9.31 -7.74
N PHE A 90 22.26 8.72 -7.16
CA PHE A 90 21.64 7.50 -7.65
C PHE A 90 21.14 7.69 -9.09
N ILE A 91 20.31 8.69 -9.36
CA ILE A 91 19.77 8.95 -10.70
C ILE A 91 20.89 9.28 -11.69
N VAL A 92 21.88 10.10 -11.30
CA VAL A 92 23.01 10.46 -12.17
C VAL A 92 23.85 9.24 -12.57
N ASN A 93 24.20 8.39 -11.60
CA ASN A 93 24.99 7.20 -11.92
C ASN A 93 24.13 6.25 -12.74
N PHE A 94 22.89 6.03 -12.31
CA PHE A 94 21.97 5.12 -12.96
C PHE A 94 21.68 5.49 -14.43
N ALA A 95 21.28 6.73 -14.69
CA ALA A 95 21.01 7.20 -16.05
C ALA A 95 22.28 7.18 -16.92
N ALA A 96 23.46 7.44 -16.34
CA ALA A 96 24.72 7.38 -17.08
C ALA A 96 25.01 5.95 -17.56
N GLU A 97 24.90 4.98 -16.65
CA GLU A 97 25.18 3.57 -16.94
C GLU A 97 24.16 2.94 -17.91
N THR A 98 22.90 3.39 -17.84
CA THR A 98 21.86 2.99 -18.79
C THR A 98 22.15 3.54 -20.19
N GLN A 99 22.54 4.81 -20.30
CA GLN A 99 22.90 5.44 -21.58
C GLN A 99 24.19 4.88 -22.19
N ARG A 100 25.09 4.30 -21.39
CA ARG A 100 26.29 3.59 -21.87
C ARG A 100 26.01 2.19 -22.41
N ALA A 101 24.76 1.69 -22.28
CA ALA A 101 24.38 0.31 -22.54
C ALA A 101 25.13 -0.74 -21.69
N GLU A 102 25.82 -0.31 -20.62
CA GLU A 102 26.47 -1.20 -19.65
C GLU A 102 25.44 -1.90 -18.74
N LEU A 103 24.24 -1.32 -18.61
CA LEU A 103 23.10 -1.89 -17.88
C LEU A 103 22.05 -2.51 -18.79
N LYS A 104 22.46 -3.25 -19.83
CA LYS A 104 21.57 -4.17 -20.53
C LYS A 104 21.85 -5.58 -20.01
N GLU A 105 20.81 -6.29 -19.60
CA GLU A 105 20.90 -7.68 -19.07
C GLU A 105 21.77 -7.80 -17.81
N ALA A 106 21.84 -6.74 -17.00
CA ALA A 106 22.61 -6.72 -15.76
C ALA A 106 21.78 -7.23 -14.56
N ILE A 107 22.48 -7.69 -13.52
CA ILE A 107 21.91 -7.96 -12.19
C ILE A 107 22.29 -6.81 -11.26
N LEU A 108 21.29 -6.10 -10.76
CA LEU A 108 21.43 -4.97 -9.85
C LEU A 108 21.11 -5.44 -8.43
N LEU A 109 22.08 -5.31 -7.52
CA LEU A 109 21.94 -5.65 -6.10
C LEU A 109 22.00 -4.37 -5.27
N LEU A 110 20.92 -4.07 -4.53
CA LEU A 110 20.83 -2.87 -3.70
C LEU A 110 20.50 -3.23 -2.25
N ASP A 111 21.24 -2.65 -1.30
CA ASP A 111 20.95 -2.82 0.13
C ASP A 111 20.34 -1.53 0.68
N GLU A 112 19.12 -1.62 1.22
CA GLU A 112 18.32 -0.51 1.73
C GLU A 112 18.30 0.73 0.82
N PRO A 113 17.93 0.59 -0.48
CA PRO A 113 17.78 1.75 -1.34
C PRO A 113 16.76 2.72 -0.72
N ALA A 114 17.00 4.02 -0.88
CA ALA A 114 16.12 5.08 -0.40
C ALA A 114 15.95 5.20 1.14
N ARG A 115 16.78 4.54 1.97
CA ARG A 115 16.66 4.58 3.45
C ARG A 115 16.56 5.98 4.06
N ASN A 116 17.26 6.95 3.50
CA ASN A 116 17.32 8.33 4.02
C ASN A 116 16.38 9.30 3.28
N LEU A 117 15.42 8.77 2.51
CA LEU A 117 14.53 9.59 1.69
C LEU A 117 13.19 9.85 2.40
N HIS A 118 12.61 11.01 2.10
CA HIS A 118 11.20 11.25 2.38
C HIS A 118 10.35 10.23 1.59
N PRO A 119 9.20 9.77 2.10
CA PRO A 119 8.36 8.78 1.40
C PRO A 119 8.10 9.09 -0.08
N THR A 120 7.77 10.35 -0.40
CA THR A 120 7.57 10.81 -1.78
C THR A 120 8.77 10.58 -2.71
N GLN A 121 9.98 10.75 -2.19
CA GLN A 121 11.21 10.54 -2.97
C GLN A 121 11.53 9.04 -3.09
N ALA A 122 11.26 8.25 -2.05
CA ALA A 122 11.37 6.80 -2.12
C ALA A 122 10.45 6.21 -3.22
N PHE A 123 9.26 6.78 -3.43
CA PHE A 123 8.39 6.38 -4.54
C PHE A 123 9.02 6.63 -5.92
N GLY A 124 9.72 7.74 -6.11
CA GLY A 124 10.44 7.97 -7.36
C GLY A 124 11.50 6.93 -7.65
N ILE A 125 12.17 6.45 -6.60
CA ILE A 125 13.12 5.35 -6.73
C ILE A 125 12.39 4.06 -7.09
N SER A 126 11.22 3.77 -6.50
CA SER A 126 10.46 2.56 -6.84
C SER A 126 10.04 2.49 -8.32
N ASP A 127 9.54 3.60 -8.88
CA ASP A 127 9.17 3.66 -10.32
C ASP A 127 10.38 3.45 -11.22
N LEU A 128 11.52 4.05 -10.85
CA LEU A 128 12.77 3.91 -11.58
C LEU A 128 13.28 2.46 -11.55
N LEU A 129 13.19 1.78 -10.39
CA LEU A 129 13.54 0.36 -10.27
C LEU A 129 12.60 -0.55 -11.07
N LYS A 130 11.32 -0.21 -11.19
CA LYS A 130 10.36 -0.94 -12.04
C LYS A 130 10.70 -0.82 -13.52
N GLU A 131 10.95 0.39 -14.00
CA GLU A 131 11.35 0.62 -15.40
C GLU A 131 12.61 -0.18 -15.75
N LEU A 132 13.54 -0.23 -14.79
CA LEU A 132 14.76 -1.00 -14.88
C LEU A 132 14.58 -2.50 -15.00
N ALA A 133 13.68 -3.06 -14.19
CA ALA A 133 13.39 -4.48 -14.17
C ALA A 133 12.90 -5.00 -15.54
N GLY A 134 12.44 -4.12 -16.44
CA GLY A 134 12.05 -4.49 -17.81
C GLY A 134 13.20 -4.98 -18.70
N SER A 135 14.45 -4.61 -18.40
CA SER A 135 15.63 -5.02 -19.19
C SER A 135 16.79 -5.56 -18.34
N ASN A 136 16.61 -5.61 -17.02
CA ASN A 136 17.59 -6.02 -16.02
C ASN A 136 16.93 -6.82 -14.91
N GLN A 137 17.71 -7.59 -14.14
CA GLN A 137 17.23 -8.18 -12.90
C GLN A 137 17.57 -7.25 -11.73
N VAL A 138 16.58 -6.84 -10.93
CA VAL A 138 16.79 -5.98 -9.77
C VAL A 138 16.45 -6.78 -8.51
N LEU A 139 17.43 -6.92 -7.60
CA LEU A 139 17.23 -7.50 -6.28
C LEU A 139 17.62 -6.46 -5.24
N TYR A 140 16.75 -6.24 -4.25
CA TYR A 140 17.07 -5.35 -3.15
C TYR A 140 16.47 -5.81 -1.83
N ALA A 141 17.16 -5.49 -0.74
CA ALA A 141 16.66 -5.68 0.61
C ALA A 141 16.11 -4.35 1.14
N THR A 142 14.97 -4.38 1.84
CA THR A 142 14.43 -3.18 2.47
C THR A 142 13.56 -3.46 3.70
N HIS A 143 13.64 -2.54 4.67
CA HIS A 143 12.69 -2.39 5.77
C HIS A 143 11.64 -1.30 5.51
N SER A 144 11.75 -0.58 4.39
CA SER A 144 10.87 0.54 4.07
C SER A 144 9.58 0.06 3.40
N PRO A 145 8.39 0.36 3.97
CA PRO A 145 7.12 0.03 3.32
C PRO A 145 6.94 0.75 1.98
N PHE A 146 7.60 1.89 1.79
CA PHE A 146 7.52 2.69 0.57
C PHE A 146 8.31 2.10 -0.60
N MET A 147 9.22 1.15 -0.30
CA MET A 147 10.02 0.43 -1.28
C MET A 147 9.41 -0.94 -1.65
N ILE A 148 8.25 -1.30 -1.10
CA ILE A 148 7.53 -2.52 -1.49
C ILE A 148 6.42 -2.12 -2.46
N PHE A 149 6.51 -2.58 -3.70
CA PHE A 149 5.64 -2.09 -4.78
C PHE A 149 5.20 -3.15 -5.78
N ASP A 150 5.66 -4.39 -5.59
CA ASP A 150 5.30 -5.56 -6.35
C ASP A 150 5.08 -6.71 -5.37
N TYR A 151 3.81 -7.12 -5.24
CA TYR A 151 3.36 -8.17 -4.34
C TYR A 151 3.11 -9.48 -5.07
N THR A 152 3.52 -9.57 -6.35
CA THR A 152 3.38 -10.79 -7.14
C THR A 152 4.14 -11.93 -6.45
N PRO A 153 3.54 -13.13 -6.31
CA PRO A 153 4.22 -14.28 -5.73
C PRO A 153 5.58 -14.53 -6.40
N GLY A 154 6.64 -14.61 -5.59
CA GLY A 154 8.02 -14.78 -6.06
C GLY A 154 8.83 -13.49 -6.17
N ASN A 155 8.19 -12.32 -6.26
CA ASN A 155 8.88 -11.02 -6.30
C ASN A 155 9.06 -10.40 -4.91
N LEU A 156 8.21 -10.80 -3.95
CA LEU A 156 8.36 -10.46 -2.54
C LEU A 156 8.86 -11.69 -1.76
N LEU A 157 10.06 -11.57 -1.18
CA LEU A 157 10.65 -12.60 -0.32
C LEU A 157 10.75 -12.06 1.10
N VAL A 158 10.15 -12.77 2.04
CA VAL A 158 10.25 -12.45 3.46
C VAL A 158 11.45 -13.18 4.05
N VAL A 159 12.32 -12.45 4.74
CA VAL A 159 13.52 -13.00 5.37
C VAL A 159 13.49 -12.71 6.86
N GLU A 160 13.50 -13.76 7.68
CA GLU A 160 13.55 -13.66 9.13
C GLU A 160 14.78 -14.37 9.70
N LEU A 161 15.23 -13.94 10.88
CA LEU A 161 16.31 -14.60 11.60
C LEU A 161 15.75 -15.72 12.48
N ASP A 162 16.09 -16.98 12.16
CA ASP A 162 15.93 -18.09 13.09
C ASP A 162 16.92 -17.92 14.24
N LYS A 163 16.42 -17.39 15.36
CA LYS A 163 17.23 -17.13 16.57
C LYS A 163 17.84 -18.39 17.18
N ARG A 164 17.27 -19.58 16.94
CA ARG A 164 17.79 -20.84 17.48
C ARG A 164 18.96 -21.36 16.65
N ARG A 165 18.84 -21.26 15.32
CA ARG A 165 19.86 -21.76 14.39
C ARG A 165 20.87 -20.70 13.97
N HIS A 166 20.61 -19.42 14.27
CA HIS A 166 21.36 -18.27 13.76
C HIS A 166 21.45 -18.24 12.22
N LEU A 167 20.38 -18.66 11.55
CA LEU A 167 20.27 -18.71 10.09
C LEU A 167 19.08 -17.88 9.61
N SER A 168 19.16 -17.39 8.37
CA SER A 168 18.02 -16.75 7.71
C SER A 168 17.03 -17.80 7.23
N LYS A 169 15.75 -17.59 7.52
CA LYS A 169 14.64 -18.34 6.97
C LYS A 169 13.93 -17.46 5.95
N ILE A 170 13.73 -18.00 4.75
CA ILE A 170 13.08 -17.31 3.64
C ILE A 170 11.68 -17.90 3.46
N PHE A 171 10.69 -17.03 3.35
CA PHE A 171 9.30 -17.37 3.11
C PHE A 171 8.82 -16.69 1.83
N TYR A 172 8.04 -17.43 1.04
CA TYR A 172 7.33 -16.91 -0.13
C TYR A 172 5.91 -16.44 0.22
N ASP A 173 5.33 -17.04 1.26
CA ASP A 173 4.06 -16.64 1.81
C ASP A 173 4.30 -15.67 2.97
N TYR A 174 4.08 -14.38 2.69
CA TYR A 174 4.31 -13.31 3.62
C TYR A 174 3.22 -13.19 4.70
N TRP A 175 2.07 -13.87 4.55
CA TRP A 175 0.99 -13.84 5.54
C TRP A 175 1.38 -14.56 6.84
N ASN A 176 2.33 -15.50 6.76
CA ASN A 176 2.87 -16.26 7.89
C ASN A 176 4.05 -15.58 8.60
N ALA A 177 4.42 -14.37 8.18
CA ALA A 177 5.53 -13.62 8.76
C ALA A 177 5.18 -13.09 10.16
N ASP A 178 6.19 -12.79 10.98
CA ASP A 178 6.00 -12.12 12.25
C ASP A 178 5.41 -10.70 12.09
N ASP A 179 4.77 -10.18 13.14
CA ASP A 179 4.12 -8.87 13.10
C ASP A 179 5.05 -7.75 12.62
N LYS A 180 6.35 -7.83 12.98
CA LYS A 180 7.34 -6.81 12.62
C LYS A 180 7.63 -6.79 11.13
N THR A 181 7.54 -7.94 10.48
CA THR A 181 7.77 -8.09 9.05
C THR A 181 6.48 -7.90 8.26
N LEU A 182 5.34 -8.36 8.80
CA LEU A 182 4.03 -8.19 8.19
C LEU A 182 3.58 -6.73 8.18
N THR A 183 3.86 -5.97 9.24
CA THR A 183 3.47 -4.55 9.35
C THR A 183 3.90 -3.70 8.14
N PRO A 184 5.19 -3.60 7.76
CA PRO A 184 5.60 -2.80 6.61
C PRO A 184 5.02 -3.30 5.28
N ILE A 185 4.81 -4.61 5.14
CA ILE A 185 4.15 -5.20 3.96
C ILE A 185 2.71 -4.69 3.86
N LEU A 186 1.95 -4.76 4.96
CA LEU A 186 0.57 -4.26 5.04
C LEU A 186 0.49 -2.75 4.79
N TYR A 187 1.44 -1.96 5.29
CA TYR A 187 1.52 -0.53 4.98
C TYR A 187 1.69 -0.27 3.48
N GLY A 188 2.57 -1.02 2.82
CA GLY A 188 2.76 -0.87 1.38
C GLY A 188 1.54 -1.35 0.56
N ILE A 189 0.86 -2.43 0.98
CA ILE A 189 -0.40 -2.91 0.35
C ILE A 189 -1.48 -1.83 0.49
N SER A 190 -1.61 -1.28 1.70
CA SER A 190 -2.59 -0.25 2.03
C SER A 190 -2.28 1.10 1.41
N ARG A 191 -1.10 1.28 0.80
CA ARG A 191 -0.66 2.55 0.21
C ARG A 191 -1.65 3.09 -0.79
N GLY A 192 -2.07 2.28 -1.76
CA GLY A 192 -2.99 2.72 -2.80
C GLY A 192 -4.33 3.20 -2.24
N LEU A 193 -4.80 2.55 -1.17
CA LEU A 193 -5.99 2.96 -0.44
C LEU A 193 -5.75 4.32 0.24
N VAL A 194 -4.66 4.47 0.99
CA VAL A 194 -4.31 5.72 1.69
C VAL A 194 -4.11 6.88 0.72
N GLU A 195 -3.44 6.67 -0.41
CA GLU A 195 -3.21 7.69 -1.44
C GLU A 195 -4.53 8.15 -2.09
N SER A 196 -5.41 7.20 -2.42
CA SER A 196 -6.72 7.54 -2.98
C SER A 196 -7.51 8.45 -2.03
N ILE A 197 -7.39 8.20 -0.73
CA ILE A 197 -8.08 8.95 0.32
C ILE A 197 -7.57 10.39 0.45
N VAL A 198 -6.25 10.59 0.46
CA VAL A 198 -5.68 11.92 0.71
C VAL A 198 -5.77 12.84 -0.50
N ASP A 199 -5.88 12.28 -1.71
CA ASP A 199 -6.11 13.06 -2.92
C ASP A 199 -7.60 13.29 -3.18
N ARG A 200 -8.07 14.51 -2.88
CA ARG A 200 -9.48 14.90 -3.04
C ARG A 200 -9.97 14.83 -4.50
N GLU A 201 -9.08 14.98 -5.48
CA GLU A 201 -9.47 14.87 -6.89
C GLU A 201 -9.86 13.43 -7.26
N ILE A 202 -9.19 12.46 -6.63
CA ILE A 202 -9.50 11.03 -6.77
C ILE A 202 -10.82 10.72 -6.04
N GLY A 203 -10.99 11.20 -4.80
CA GLY A 203 -12.15 10.87 -3.99
C GLY A 203 -13.50 11.24 -4.60
N THR A 204 -13.59 12.40 -5.26
CA THR A 204 -14.86 12.87 -5.87
C THR A 204 -15.31 12.09 -7.11
N ASN A 205 -14.36 11.49 -7.85
CA ASN A 205 -14.64 10.68 -9.04
C ASN A 205 -14.59 9.17 -8.77
N SER A 206 -14.32 8.78 -7.53
CA SER A 206 -14.22 7.39 -7.11
C SER A 206 -15.58 6.74 -6.87
N ARG A 207 -15.61 5.40 -6.91
CA ARG A 207 -16.76 4.63 -6.44
C ARG A 207 -17.08 4.95 -4.97
N PRO A 208 -18.35 4.79 -4.55
CA PRO A 208 -18.70 4.91 -3.15
C PRO A 208 -17.87 3.98 -2.27
N VAL A 209 -17.54 4.46 -1.07
CA VAL A 209 -16.86 3.67 -0.04
C VAL A 209 -17.92 3.05 0.85
N ILE A 210 -17.81 1.75 1.09
CA ILE A 210 -18.67 1.01 2.01
C ILE A 210 -17.84 0.71 3.25
N ILE A 211 -18.22 1.28 4.38
CA ILE A 211 -17.58 0.99 5.68
C ILE A 211 -18.37 -0.13 6.34
N VAL A 212 -17.67 -1.17 6.77
CA VAL A 212 -18.24 -2.33 7.47
C VAL A 212 -17.62 -2.48 8.85
N GLU A 213 -18.25 -3.22 9.75
CA GLU A 213 -17.81 -3.31 11.15
C GLU A 213 -16.63 -4.26 11.37
N THR A 214 -16.53 -5.32 10.56
CA THR A 214 -15.51 -6.38 10.73
C THR A 214 -14.74 -6.68 9.44
N MET A 215 -13.60 -7.35 9.57
CA MET A 215 -12.85 -7.84 8.40
C MET A 215 -13.63 -8.92 7.65
N SER A 216 -14.37 -9.77 8.37
CA SER A 216 -15.24 -10.79 7.75
C SER A 216 -16.27 -10.18 6.82
N ASP A 217 -16.96 -9.12 7.24
CA ASP A 217 -17.92 -8.41 6.37
C ASP A 217 -17.28 -7.92 5.07
N CYS A 218 -16.05 -7.41 5.17
CA CYS A 218 -15.29 -6.95 4.01
C CYS A 218 -14.95 -8.11 3.07
N MET A 219 -14.50 -9.24 3.61
CA MET A 219 -14.16 -10.44 2.85
C MET A 219 -15.41 -11.02 2.15
N TYR A 220 -16.54 -11.14 2.85
CA TYR A 220 -17.79 -11.61 2.25
C TYR A 220 -18.30 -10.70 1.16
N LEU A 221 -18.35 -9.37 1.35
CA LEU A 221 -18.81 -8.45 0.32
C LEU A 221 -17.93 -8.52 -0.95
N ASN A 222 -16.61 -8.60 -0.79
CA ASN A 222 -15.70 -8.76 -1.92
C ASN A 222 -15.88 -10.12 -2.61
N ALA A 223 -16.13 -11.20 -1.85
CA ALA A 223 -16.45 -12.50 -2.42
C ALA A 223 -17.78 -12.47 -3.20
N PHE A 224 -18.82 -11.87 -2.63
CA PHE A 224 -20.14 -11.72 -3.27
C PHE A 224 -20.04 -10.92 -4.57
N ASP A 225 -19.32 -9.80 -4.58
CA ASP A 225 -19.07 -9.00 -5.81
C ASP A 225 -18.40 -9.86 -6.89
N LYS A 226 -17.37 -10.64 -6.51
CA LYS A 226 -16.67 -11.53 -7.42
C LYS A 226 -17.55 -12.65 -8.00
N PHE A 227 -18.50 -13.17 -7.23
CA PHE A 227 -19.44 -14.21 -7.69
C PHE A 227 -20.57 -13.64 -8.54
N LEU A 228 -21.09 -12.46 -8.21
CA LEU A 228 -22.20 -11.83 -8.92
C LEU A 228 -21.82 -11.51 -10.38
N GLN A 229 -20.59 -11.03 -10.63
CA GLN A 229 -20.09 -10.62 -11.95
C GLN A 229 -21.08 -9.78 -12.77
N ASP A 230 -22.00 -9.07 -12.10
CA ASP A 230 -23.05 -8.30 -12.78
C ASP A 230 -22.38 -7.11 -13.48
N PRO A 231 -22.44 -6.98 -14.80
CA PRO A 231 -21.79 -5.87 -15.52
C PRO A 231 -22.26 -4.49 -15.06
N ASN A 232 -23.46 -4.37 -14.47
CA ASN A 232 -23.98 -3.12 -13.95
C ASN A 232 -23.42 -2.76 -12.55
N ILE A 233 -22.92 -3.75 -11.81
CA ILE A 233 -22.43 -3.61 -10.44
C ILE A 233 -20.91 -3.80 -10.35
N SER A 234 -20.32 -4.66 -11.18
CA SER A 234 -19.02 -5.30 -10.98
C SER A 234 -17.98 -4.92 -12.06
N MET A 235 -18.20 -3.85 -12.84
CA MET A 235 -17.17 -3.36 -13.78
C MET A 235 -15.87 -2.93 -13.08
N ASN A 236 -15.93 -2.60 -11.79
CA ASN A 236 -14.78 -2.34 -10.92
C ASN A 236 -15.03 -3.03 -9.56
N PRO A 237 -14.00 -3.44 -8.81
CA PRO A 237 -14.18 -3.99 -7.46
C PRO A 237 -14.92 -3.03 -6.52
N LEU A 238 -15.63 -3.56 -5.53
CA LEU A 238 -16.18 -2.77 -4.42
C LEU A 238 -15.06 -2.10 -3.61
N ASN A 239 -15.29 -0.86 -3.18
CA ASN A 239 -14.40 -0.15 -2.25
C ASN A 239 -14.89 -0.34 -0.82
N VAL A 240 -14.57 -1.49 -0.22
CA VAL A 240 -15.00 -1.86 1.13
C VAL A 240 -13.88 -1.64 2.13
N VAL A 241 -14.21 -0.98 3.25
CA VAL A 241 -13.27 -0.66 4.32
C VAL A 241 -13.79 -1.26 5.62
N ALA A 242 -13.09 -2.28 6.11
CA ALA A 242 -13.36 -2.84 7.43
C ALA A 242 -12.92 -1.87 8.53
N ALA A 243 -13.82 -1.58 9.46
CA ALA A 243 -13.46 -0.97 10.71
C ALA A 243 -12.71 -2.03 11.55
N PHE A 244 -11.54 -1.68 12.09
CA PHE A 244 -10.81 -2.59 12.98
C PHE A 244 -11.59 -2.92 14.26
N ASN A 245 -12.46 -1.99 14.67
CA ASN A 245 -13.43 -2.17 15.73
C ASN A 245 -14.63 -1.24 15.49
N LYS A 246 -15.76 -1.55 16.13
CA LYS A 246 -17.01 -0.78 16.01
C LYS A 246 -16.86 0.72 16.30
N ASN A 247 -16.01 1.09 17.27
CA ASN A 247 -15.74 2.50 17.60
C ASN A 247 -15.04 3.27 16.46
N SER A 248 -14.39 2.58 15.53
CA SER A 248 -13.69 3.19 14.39
C SER A 248 -14.61 3.49 13.21
N VAL A 249 -15.84 2.95 13.19
CA VAL A 249 -16.82 3.15 12.10
C VAL A 249 -17.11 4.63 11.88
N LEU A 250 -17.49 5.36 12.94
CA LEU A 250 -17.84 6.79 12.85
C LEU A 250 -16.65 7.65 12.40
N PRO A 251 -15.45 7.58 13.04
CA PRO A 251 -14.28 8.32 12.58
C PRO A 251 -13.92 8.05 11.12
N LEU A 252 -13.94 6.78 10.69
CA LEU A 252 -13.68 6.41 9.29
C LEU A 252 -14.74 7.01 8.36
N ALA A 253 -16.02 6.93 8.73
CA ALA A 253 -17.10 7.48 7.92
C ALA A 253 -16.94 8.98 7.68
N ILE A 254 -16.68 9.74 8.75
CA ILE A 254 -16.42 11.18 8.68
C ILE A 254 -15.20 11.47 7.82
N PHE A 255 -14.13 10.69 8.01
CA PHE A 255 -12.88 10.86 7.29
C PHE A 255 -13.08 10.71 5.77
N TYR A 256 -13.64 9.60 5.28
CA TYR A 256 -13.87 9.41 3.84
C TYR A 256 -14.82 10.47 3.26
N ARG A 257 -15.90 10.81 3.97
CA ARG A 257 -16.84 11.87 3.53
C ARG A 257 -16.12 13.22 3.37
N ASN A 258 -15.29 13.59 4.34
CA ASN A 258 -14.57 14.87 4.31
C ASN A 258 -13.48 14.93 3.22
N HIS A 259 -13.08 13.77 2.68
CA HIS A 259 -12.17 13.65 1.55
C HIS A 259 -12.88 13.51 0.20
N GLY A 260 -14.21 13.73 0.16
CA GLY A 260 -14.98 13.83 -1.09
C GLY A 260 -15.60 12.51 -1.56
N TYR A 261 -15.45 11.42 -0.81
CA TYR A 261 -16.07 10.15 -1.14
C TYR A 261 -17.56 10.12 -0.80
N ARG A 262 -18.34 9.46 -1.64
CA ARG A 262 -19.70 9.02 -1.26
C ARG A 262 -19.56 7.84 -0.31
N THR A 263 -19.95 8.03 0.95
CA THR A 263 -19.76 7.00 1.98
C THR A 263 -21.09 6.36 2.37
N PHE A 264 -21.12 5.03 2.39
CA PHE A 264 -22.17 4.19 2.95
C PHE A 264 -21.60 3.40 4.13
N ILE A 265 -22.43 3.12 5.12
CA ILE A 265 -22.06 2.39 6.33
C ILE A 265 -23.00 1.20 6.45
N LEU A 266 -22.43 0.00 6.48
CA LEU A 266 -23.13 -1.26 6.68
C LEU A 266 -22.93 -1.69 8.13
N LEU A 267 -24.03 -1.94 8.83
CA LEU A 267 -24.05 -2.26 10.24
C LEU A 267 -24.83 -3.55 10.50
N ASP A 268 -24.37 -4.31 11.48
CA ASP A 268 -25.13 -5.39 12.08
C ASP A 268 -26.28 -4.87 12.96
N SER A 269 -27.17 -5.76 13.39
CA SER A 269 -28.37 -5.38 14.15
C SER A 269 -28.18 -5.27 15.66
N SER A 270 -26.93 -5.19 16.15
CA SER A 270 -26.64 -5.10 17.57
C SER A 270 -27.05 -3.75 18.19
N ASP A 271 -27.20 -3.71 19.51
CA ASP A 271 -27.53 -2.46 20.21
C ASP A 271 -26.40 -1.42 20.14
N GLU A 272 -25.15 -1.88 20.06
CA GLU A 272 -23.97 -1.03 19.85
C GLU A 272 -24.03 -0.37 18.46
N SER A 273 -24.42 -1.13 17.44
CA SER A 273 -24.57 -0.65 16.07
C SER A 273 -25.71 0.35 15.93
N LYS A 274 -26.80 0.18 16.68
CA LYS A 274 -27.86 1.19 16.79
C LYS A 274 -27.35 2.49 17.43
N GLN A 275 -26.47 2.41 18.43
CA GLN A 275 -25.84 3.60 19.01
C GLN A 275 -24.92 4.30 18.00
N ILE A 276 -24.12 3.54 17.24
CA ILE A 276 -23.26 4.07 16.17
C ILE A 276 -24.11 4.74 15.08
N SER A 277 -25.22 4.13 14.68
CA SER A 277 -26.18 4.72 13.75
C SER A 277 -26.71 6.07 14.25
N ALA A 278 -27.10 6.17 15.52
CA ALA A 278 -27.53 7.44 16.11
C ALA A 278 -26.43 8.50 16.08
N GLN A 279 -25.18 8.12 16.35
CA GLN A 279 -24.03 9.03 16.25
C GLN A 279 -23.74 9.46 14.80
N LEU A 280 -23.86 8.56 13.83
CA LEU A 280 -23.73 8.88 12.41
C LEU A 280 -24.80 9.89 11.97
N VAL A 281 -26.07 9.69 12.36
CA VAL A 281 -27.15 10.65 12.08
C VAL A 281 -26.87 12.01 12.73
N ALA A 282 -26.40 12.02 13.98
CA ALA A 282 -26.00 13.25 14.67
C ALA A 282 -24.84 13.99 13.97
N ASN A 283 -24.02 13.27 13.19
CA ASN A 283 -22.94 13.81 12.37
C ASN A 283 -23.36 14.04 10.92
N GLU A 284 -24.65 14.21 10.63
CA GLU A 284 -25.20 14.57 9.30
C GLU A 284 -25.09 13.47 8.23
N PHE A 285 -24.93 12.20 8.62
CA PHE A 285 -25.14 11.10 7.68
C PHE A 285 -26.65 10.87 7.47
N SER A 286 -27.07 10.75 6.21
CA SER A 286 -28.48 10.47 5.90
C SER A 286 -28.82 9.02 6.22
N LYS A 287 -30.10 8.74 6.51
CA LYS A 287 -30.58 7.37 6.77
C LYS A 287 -30.36 6.42 5.59
N VAL A 288 -30.30 6.94 4.36
CA VAL A 288 -30.05 6.14 3.15
C VAL A 288 -28.58 5.68 3.07
N GLN A 289 -27.67 6.38 3.75
CA GLN A 289 -26.26 6.01 3.82
C GLN A 289 -25.98 4.97 4.91
N ILE A 290 -26.91 4.74 5.85
CA ILE A 290 -26.74 3.83 6.97
C ILE A 290 -27.64 2.63 6.74
N ILE A 291 -27.05 1.48 6.44
CA ILE A 291 -27.74 0.28 6.01
C ILE A 291 -27.52 -0.79 7.07
N PHE A 292 -28.60 -1.36 7.59
CA PHE A 292 -28.56 -2.52 8.46
C PHE A 292 -28.74 -3.79 7.62
N PHE A 293 -28.14 -4.91 8.03
CA PHE A 293 -28.40 -6.18 7.36
C PHE A 293 -29.89 -6.56 7.46
N GLU A 294 -30.52 -6.80 6.31
CA GLU A 294 -31.92 -7.22 6.24
C GLU A 294 -32.17 -8.20 5.09
N ARG A 295 -33.14 -9.09 5.27
CA ARG A 295 -33.68 -9.95 4.22
C ARG A 295 -35.19 -9.94 4.30
N GLU A 296 -35.84 -9.50 3.23
CA GLU A 296 -37.32 -9.44 3.11
C GLU A 296 -38.00 -8.66 4.27
N GLY A 297 -37.35 -7.58 4.73
CA GLY A 297 -37.84 -6.75 5.83
C GLY A 297 -37.58 -7.31 7.23
N ARG A 298 -36.89 -8.46 7.34
CA ARG A 298 -36.39 -8.99 8.61
C ARG A 298 -34.93 -8.58 8.81
N ALA A 299 -34.65 -7.98 9.96
CA ALA A 299 -33.29 -7.66 10.38
C ALA A 299 -32.47 -8.95 10.62
N LEU A 300 -31.25 -8.98 10.09
CA LEU A 300 -30.27 -10.04 10.30
C LEU A 300 -29.23 -9.61 11.35
N GLN A 301 -28.68 -10.54 12.11
CA GLN A 301 -27.65 -10.23 13.11
C GLN A 301 -26.26 -10.11 12.50
N SER A 302 -26.01 -10.73 11.35
CA SER A 302 -24.67 -10.78 10.74
C SER A 302 -24.77 -11.03 9.24
N ILE A 303 -23.68 -10.78 8.51
CA ILE A 303 -23.63 -11.00 7.05
C ILE A 303 -23.70 -12.49 6.69
N GLU A 304 -23.25 -13.37 7.59
CA GLU A 304 -23.27 -14.82 7.44
C GLU A 304 -24.69 -15.36 7.28
N GLU A 305 -25.71 -14.65 7.78
CA GLU A 305 -27.12 -15.03 7.62
C GLU A 305 -27.66 -14.86 6.20
N TYR A 306 -26.92 -14.19 5.31
CA TYR A 306 -27.23 -14.23 3.87
C TYR A 306 -26.83 -15.55 3.21
N ILE A 307 -25.96 -16.34 3.84
CA ILE A 307 -25.47 -17.62 3.34
C ILE A 307 -26.42 -18.73 3.79
N GLU A 308 -26.68 -19.71 2.93
CA GLU A 308 -27.42 -20.90 3.34
C GLU A 308 -26.66 -21.65 4.45
N LEU A 309 -27.40 -22.07 5.49
CA LEU A 309 -26.80 -22.58 6.72
C LEU A 309 -25.91 -23.81 6.48
N ASP A 310 -26.33 -24.70 5.58
CA ASP A 310 -25.56 -25.91 5.27
C ASP A 310 -24.25 -25.60 4.53
N ASP A 311 -24.25 -24.57 3.66
CA ASP A 311 -23.05 -24.11 2.96
C ASP A 311 -22.08 -23.42 3.93
N TYR A 312 -22.61 -22.61 4.85
CA TYR A 312 -21.80 -21.97 5.87
C TYR A 312 -21.17 -23.01 6.82
N LEU A 313 -21.94 -24.00 7.26
CA LEU A 313 -21.44 -25.09 8.10
C LEU A 313 -20.43 -25.98 7.38
N HIS A 314 -20.51 -26.12 6.06
CA HIS A 314 -19.48 -26.80 5.29
C HIS A 314 -18.12 -26.12 5.45
N ALA A 315 -18.07 -24.79 5.30
CA ALA A 315 -16.86 -24.00 5.49
C ALA A 315 -16.35 -24.08 6.94
N VAL A 316 -17.23 -23.90 7.93
CA VAL A 316 -16.89 -24.02 9.36
C VAL A 316 -16.22 -25.36 9.66
N ASN A 317 -16.83 -26.46 9.21
CA ASN A 317 -16.30 -27.80 9.46
C ASN A 317 -14.96 -28.06 8.76
N GLN A 318 -14.72 -27.45 7.59
CA GLN A 318 -13.42 -27.53 6.91
C GLN A 318 -12.36 -26.74 7.67
N THR A 319 -12.63 -25.49 8.03
CA THR A 319 -11.69 -24.62 8.76
C THR A 319 -11.29 -25.23 10.11
N TYR A 320 -12.25 -25.79 10.84
CA TYR A 320 -12.05 -26.31 12.18
C TYR A 320 -11.84 -27.83 12.23
N GLU A 321 -11.69 -28.52 11.09
CA GLU A 321 -11.63 -29.98 10.99
C GLU A 321 -10.62 -30.61 11.96
N ILE A 322 -9.41 -30.06 12.01
CA ILE A 322 -8.33 -30.59 12.85
C ILE A 322 -8.68 -30.44 14.34
N LYS A 323 -9.22 -29.28 14.75
CA LYS A 323 -9.60 -29.04 16.15
C LYS A 323 -10.76 -29.94 16.56
N LEU A 324 -11.79 -30.04 15.72
CA LEU A 324 -12.95 -30.89 15.99
C LEU A 324 -12.54 -32.37 16.13
N ARG A 325 -11.69 -32.87 15.22
CA ARG A 325 -11.23 -34.28 15.27
C ARG A 325 -10.32 -34.59 16.45
N GLN A 326 -9.56 -33.61 16.96
CA GLN A 326 -8.70 -33.82 18.14
C GLN A 326 -9.52 -34.10 19.40
N GLU A 327 -10.72 -33.55 19.47
CA GLU A 327 -11.63 -33.67 20.61
C GLU A 327 -12.74 -34.71 20.34
N ASP A 328 -12.45 -35.71 19.50
CA ASP A 328 -13.38 -36.78 19.09
C ASP A 328 -14.72 -36.28 18.50
N TYR A 329 -14.76 -35.04 18.02
CA TYR A 329 -15.95 -34.43 17.44
C TYR A 329 -16.05 -34.68 15.93
N THR A 330 -17.26 -34.96 15.47
CA THR A 330 -17.59 -34.99 14.04
C THR A 330 -18.01 -33.60 13.54
N ASN A 331 -18.36 -33.52 12.25
CA ASN A 331 -18.90 -32.30 11.66
C ASN A 331 -20.11 -31.78 12.44
N LEU A 332 -20.13 -30.47 12.69
CA LEU A 332 -21.28 -29.72 13.18
C LEU A 332 -22.42 -29.81 12.17
N THR A 333 -23.63 -30.06 12.68
CA THR A 333 -24.84 -30.28 11.89
C THR A 333 -25.84 -29.15 12.05
N ARG A 334 -26.73 -29.00 11.07
CA ARG A 334 -27.84 -28.03 11.09
C ARG A 334 -28.68 -28.15 12.36
N ASP A 335 -29.00 -29.36 12.77
CA ASP A 335 -29.84 -29.63 13.95
C ASP A 335 -29.20 -29.10 15.24
N GLN A 336 -27.88 -29.26 15.39
CA GLN A 336 -27.14 -28.73 16.54
C GLN A 336 -27.18 -27.21 16.60
N ILE A 337 -27.09 -26.51 15.45
CA ILE A 337 -27.18 -25.05 15.39
C ILE A 337 -28.59 -24.57 15.76
N VAL A 338 -29.62 -25.23 15.24
CA VAL A 338 -31.02 -24.88 15.48
C VAL A 338 -31.42 -25.15 16.94
N GLU A 339 -30.88 -26.20 17.56
CA GLU A 339 -31.15 -26.54 18.96
C GLU A 339 -30.70 -25.46 19.94
N LYS A 340 -29.63 -24.71 19.63
CA LYS A 340 -29.14 -23.61 20.47
C LYS A 340 -30.14 -22.46 20.63
N LYS A 341 -31.10 -22.30 19.71
CA LYS A 341 -32.14 -21.25 19.74
C LYS A 341 -31.60 -19.84 19.99
N LYS A 342 -30.42 -19.52 19.42
CA LYS A 342 -29.80 -18.19 19.51
C LYS A 342 -30.31 -17.28 18.39
N SER A 343 -29.96 -16.00 18.48
CA SER A 343 -30.41 -14.93 17.58
C SER A 343 -29.86 -15.03 16.16
N GLY A 344 -28.71 -15.68 15.97
CA GLY A 344 -28.07 -15.88 14.67
C GLY A 344 -27.10 -17.07 14.65
N VAL A 345 -26.55 -17.38 13.48
CA VAL A 345 -25.64 -18.52 13.29
C VAL A 345 -24.34 -18.38 14.08
N LEU A 346 -23.76 -17.17 14.11
CA LEU A 346 -22.54 -16.87 14.87
C LEU A 346 -22.77 -17.05 16.38
N ASP A 347 -23.88 -16.56 16.92
CA ASP A 347 -24.23 -16.73 18.34
C ASP A 347 -24.42 -18.21 18.70
N SER A 348 -25.04 -18.99 17.82
CA SER A 348 -25.18 -20.44 18.01
C SER A 348 -23.83 -21.15 18.01
N LEU A 349 -22.94 -20.83 17.08
CA LEU A 349 -21.59 -21.41 17.01
C LEU A 349 -20.74 -21.01 18.22
N GLN A 350 -20.78 -19.74 18.60
CA GLN A 350 -20.07 -19.26 19.78
C GLN A 350 -20.55 -19.97 21.05
N SER A 351 -21.87 -20.17 21.19
CA SER A 351 -22.43 -20.94 22.31
C SER A 351 -21.97 -22.40 22.33
N ILE A 352 -21.75 -23.03 21.16
CA ILE A 352 -21.18 -24.39 21.09
C ILE A 352 -19.73 -24.36 21.57
N TRP A 353 -18.92 -23.42 21.09
CA TRP A 353 -17.52 -23.30 21.52
C TRP A 353 -17.39 -23.02 23.01
N GLU A 354 -18.26 -22.19 23.59
CA GLU A 354 -18.27 -21.90 25.02
C GLU A 354 -18.57 -23.14 25.88
N GLU A 355 -19.47 -24.01 25.42
CA GLU A 355 -19.77 -25.28 26.10
C GLU A 355 -18.59 -26.26 26.03
N HIS A 356 -17.77 -26.19 24.98
CA HIS A 356 -16.60 -27.05 24.76
C HIS A 356 -15.27 -26.35 25.09
N ASN A 357 -15.30 -25.20 25.77
CA ASN A 357 -14.08 -24.43 26.07
C ASN A 357 -13.14 -25.19 27.03
N ASP A 358 -13.70 -25.98 27.96
CA ASP A 358 -12.93 -26.83 28.88
C ASP A 358 -12.32 -28.06 28.18
N GLU A 359 -12.80 -28.39 26.97
CA GLU A 359 -12.28 -29.44 26.09
C GLU A 359 -11.21 -28.88 25.12
N GLY A 360 -10.65 -27.70 25.39
CA GLY A 360 -9.52 -27.19 24.62
C GLY A 360 -9.86 -26.59 23.25
N TRP A 361 -11.14 -26.45 22.91
CA TRP A 361 -11.58 -25.82 21.65
C TRP A 361 -11.11 -24.36 21.50
N GLY A 362 -10.84 -23.71 22.63
CA GLY A 362 -10.45 -22.31 22.68
C GLY A 362 -11.60 -21.39 22.29
N LYS A 363 -11.27 -20.27 21.63
CA LYS A 363 -12.28 -19.30 21.17
C LYS A 363 -12.69 -19.59 19.73
N PHE A 364 -13.99 -19.44 19.47
CA PHE A 364 -14.50 -19.38 18.11
C PHE A 364 -14.09 -18.06 17.46
N GLU A 365 -13.42 -18.13 16.32
CA GLU A 365 -12.99 -16.97 15.54
C GLU A 365 -13.59 -17.08 14.14
N HIS A 366 -14.66 -16.34 13.88
CA HIS A 366 -15.35 -16.42 12.59
C HIS A 366 -14.49 -15.86 11.43
N GLU A 367 -13.53 -14.97 11.72
CA GLU A 367 -12.58 -14.44 10.73
C GLU A 367 -11.71 -15.54 10.10
N GLU A 368 -11.41 -16.62 10.83
CA GLU A 368 -10.67 -17.77 10.31
C GLU A 368 -11.43 -18.51 9.19
N ILE A 369 -12.76 -18.40 9.15
CA ILE A 369 -13.59 -19.01 8.10
C ILE A 369 -13.44 -18.22 6.79
N THR A 370 -13.11 -16.93 6.88
CA THR A 370 -12.98 -16.02 5.74
C THR A 370 -11.56 -15.92 5.16
N ARG A 371 -10.56 -16.46 5.87
CA ARG A 371 -9.15 -16.54 5.42
C ARG A 371 -8.95 -17.74 4.51
#